data_AF-A0AAF0F902-F1
#
_entry.id   AF-A0AAF0F902-F1
#
_cell.length_a   1.000
_cell.length_b   1.000
_cell.length_c   1.000
_cell.angle_alpha   90.00
_cell.angle_beta   90.00
_cell.angle_gamma   90.00
#
_symmetry.space_group_name_H-M   'P 1'
#
loop_
_entity.id
_entity.type
_entity.pdbx_description
1 polymer ?
#
loop_
_entity_poly.entity_id
_entity_poly.type
_entity_poly.pdbx_seq_one_letter_code
_entity_poly.pdbx_strand_id
1 'polypeptide(L)'
;MASQAEYRVGDVVLAKIRGFPAWPGIIVDDQDVPAAVRAEKPANKNANLYTIRFFPTADYHWAAPRDLSHLSTDDIEKYLASSKKSNDLQKAYKLARDPHTWNAEQTQAVRDHDAALADVSHNAEDNNQSSDTESSKPKRKRTSQAATRKKRKESPPASQAQEEPKEESREETEEPLDPATKKVREWRHKLQRAFLSKDGVIKAEDMDAQNSTFQVLEEYKEMTPEQLKVTKIGKVIKRIHQLPDIPKDDQYHFRDRSGVLMNKWGAILSAATSTEPTDGSASQ
;
A
#
# COMPACT_ATOMS: atom_id res chain seq x y z
N MET A 1 -40.76 -10.43 18.97
CA MET A 1 -39.65 -9.65 18.39
C MET A 1 -38.38 -10.42 18.68
N ALA A 2 -37.52 -10.69 17.70
CA ALA A 2 -36.22 -11.29 17.99
C ALA A 2 -35.34 -10.23 18.67
N SER A 3 -34.75 -10.58 19.82
CA SER A 3 -33.73 -9.77 20.46
C SER A 3 -32.56 -9.59 19.48
N GLN A 4 -32.21 -8.33 19.16
CA GLN A 4 -30.97 -8.08 18.43
C GLN A 4 -29.81 -8.49 19.33
N ALA A 5 -29.07 -9.52 18.95
CA ALA A 5 -27.83 -9.87 19.62
C ALA A 5 -26.81 -8.74 19.37
N GLU A 6 -26.21 -8.26 20.45
CA GLU A 6 -25.12 -7.28 20.42
C GLU A 6 -23.81 -8.06 20.46
N TYR A 7 -22.95 -7.83 19.47
CA TYR A 7 -21.67 -8.52 19.33
C TYR A 7 -20.51 -7.56 19.65
N ARG A 8 -19.44 -8.07 20.25
CA ARG A 8 -18.26 -7.30 20.65
C ARG A 8 -17.03 -7.72 19.84
N VAL A 9 -16.08 -6.80 19.69
CA VAL A 9 -14.76 -7.12 19.11
C VAL A 9 -14.12 -8.25 19.92
N GLY A 10 -13.71 -9.32 19.24
CA GLY A 10 -13.20 -10.55 19.85
C GLY A 10 -14.22 -11.69 19.94
N ASP A 11 -15.53 -11.43 19.79
CA ASP A 11 -16.55 -12.49 19.84
C ASP A 11 -16.43 -13.44 18.64
N VAL A 12 -16.47 -14.75 18.91
CA VAL A 12 -16.59 -15.77 17.88
C VAL A 12 -18.05 -15.90 17.46
N VAL A 13 -18.28 -15.81 16.15
CA VAL A 13 -19.61 -15.83 15.55
C VAL A 13 -19.68 -16.81 14.39
N LEU A 14 -20.89 -17.31 14.14
CA LEU A 14 -21.25 -18.04 12.94
C LEU A 14 -22.04 -17.10 12.03
N ALA A 15 -21.48 -16.71 10.89
CA ALA A 15 -22.13 -15.80 9.95
C ALA A 15 -22.81 -16.58 8.82
N LYS A 16 -24.02 -16.16 8.43
CA LYS A 16 -24.81 -16.81 7.37
C LYS A 16 -24.83 -15.96 6.10
N ILE A 17 -23.88 -16.20 5.20
CA ILE A 17 -23.85 -15.55 3.87
C ILE A 17 -24.77 -16.27 2.89
N ARG A 18 -25.39 -15.52 1.98
CA ARG A 18 -26.19 -16.07 0.86
C ARG A 18 -25.31 -16.92 -0.06
N GLY A 19 -25.72 -18.16 -0.31
CA GLY A 19 -25.02 -19.11 -1.19
C GLY A 19 -23.98 -20.00 -0.48
N PHE A 20 -23.55 -19.65 0.73
CA PHE A 20 -22.57 -20.42 1.51
C PHE A 20 -23.21 -21.10 2.73
N PRO A 21 -22.61 -22.18 3.28
CA PRO A 21 -22.98 -22.65 4.62
C PRO A 21 -22.68 -21.57 5.67
N ALA A 22 -23.24 -21.71 6.86
CA ALA A 22 -22.90 -20.80 7.95
C ALA A 22 -21.43 -21.04 8.35
N TRP A 23 -20.63 -19.97 8.42
CA TRP A 23 -19.17 -20.06 8.49
C TRP A 23 -18.63 -19.37 9.76
N PRO A 24 -17.67 -19.96 10.48
CA PRO A 24 -17.13 -19.37 11.69
C PRO A 24 -16.17 -18.22 11.36
N GLY A 25 -16.31 -17.12 12.11
CA GLY A 25 -15.43 -15.96 12.06
C GLY A 25 -15.36 -15.28 13.42
N ILE A 26 -14.54 -14.24 13.51
CA ILE A 26 -14.38 -13.40 14.69
C ILE A 26 -14.74 -11.96 14.35
N ILE A 27 -15.44 -11.29 15.26
CA ILE A 27 -15.73 -9.86 15.15
C ILE A 27 -14.44 -9.08 15.37
N VAL A 28 -14.10 -8.19 14.44
CA VAL A 28 -12.88 -7.38 14.48
C VAL A 28 -13.25 -5.90 14.52
N ASP A 29 -12.36 -5.08 15.12
CA ASP A 29 -12.52 -3.64 15.08
C ASP A 29 -12.30 -3.11 13.66
N ASP A 30 -13.01 -2.04 13.29
CA ASP A 30 -12.86 -1.40 11.99
C ASP A 30 -11.45 -0.82 11.75
N GLN A 31 -10.60 -0.63 12.76
CA GLN A 31 -9.21 -0.23 12.59
C GLN A 31 -8.26 -1.40 12.26
N ASP A 32 -8.63 -2.63 12.59
CA ASP A 32 -7.80 -3.85 12.40
C ASP A 32 -8.12 -4.58 11.07
N VAL A 33 -8.56 -3.80 10.09
CA VAL A 33 -8.94 -4.21 8.73
C VAL A 33 -8.03 -3.43 7.76
N PRO A 34 -7.47 -4.05 6.70
CA PRO A 34 -6.63 -3.34 5.73
C PRO A 34 -7.31 -2.10 5.17
N ALA A 35 -6.58 -0.99 4.97
CA ALA A 35 -7.14 0.27 4.48
C ALA A 35 -7.95 0.12 3.17
N ALA A 36 -7.51 -0.75 2.26
CA ALA A 36 -8.23 -1.08 1.03
C ALA A 36 -9.63 -1.67 1.31
N VAL A 37 -9.69 -2.70 2.16
CA VAL A 37 -10.95 -3.36 2.55
C VAL A 37 -11.85 -2.40 3.33
N ARG A 38 -11.28 -1.52 4.18
CA ARG A 38 -12.04 -0.48 4.88
C ARG A 38 -12.73 0.51 3.93
N ALA A 39 -12.09 0.83 2.80
CA ALA A 39 -12.66 1.71 1.78
C ALA A 39 -13.84 1.08 1.02
N GLU A 40 -13.91 -0.27 0.97
CA GLU A 40 -15.04 -1.01 0.40
C GLU A 40 -16.25 -1.12 1.35
N LYS A 41 -16.10 -0.81 2.64
CA LYS A 41 -17.18 -0.91 3.64
C LYS A 41 -18.37 -0.04 3.21
N PRO A 42 -19.61 -0.58 3.13
CA PRO A 42 -20.78 0.19 2.73
C PRO A 42 -20.98 1.44 3.60
N ALA A 43 -20.85 2.63 3.00
CA ALA A 43 -20.88 3.94 3.69
C ALA A 43 -22.26 4.34 4.28
N ASN A 44 -23.21 3.40 4.39
CA ASN A 44 -24.54 3.66 4.89
C ASN A 44 -24.54 3.72 6.42
N LYS A 45 -24.34 4.94 6.96
CA LYS A 45 -24.13 5.24 8.39
C LYS A 45 -25.20 4.72 9.36
N ASN A 46 -26.36 4.30 8.86
CA ASN A 46 -27.47 3.76 9.66
C ASN A 46 -27.52 2.23 9.69
N ALA A 47 -26.61 1.55 8.97
CA ALA A 47 -26.54 0.10 8.95
C ALA A 47 -25.69 -0.39 10.14
N ASN A 48 -26.34 -1.00 11.14
CA ASN A 48 -25.66 -1.71 12.23
C ASN A 48 -25.01 -2.98 11.67
N LEU A 49 -23.80 -2.83 11.13
CA LEU A 49 -23.01 -3.86 10.46
C LEU A 49 -21.73 -4.14 11.25
N TYR A 50 -21.57 -5.39 11.66
CA TYR A 50 -20.35 -5.87 12.28
C TYR A 50 -19.36 -6.33 11.21
N THR A 51 -18.09 -6.00 11.40
CA THR A 51 -17.00 -6.49 10.55
C THR A 51 -16.51 -7.83 11.08
N ILE A 52 -16.58 -8.87 10.25
CA ILE A 52 -16.22 -10.24 10.57
C ILE A 52 -14.98 -10.62 9.77
N ARG A 53 -13.99 -11.23 10.43
CA ARG A 53 -12.84 -11.89 9.81
C ARG A 53 -13.05 -13.40 9.85
N PHE A 54 -13.06 -14.07 8.70
CA PHE A 54 -13.34 -15.51 8.59
C PHE A 54 -12.09 -16.37 8.76
N PHE A 55 -12.26 -17.51 9.43
CA PHE A 55 -11.24 -18.56 9.47
C PHE A 55 -11.36 -19.48 8.23
N PRO A 56 -10.27 -20.05 7.68
CA PRO A 56 -8.87 -19.79 8.01
C PRO A 56 -8.23 -18.64 7.21
N THR A 57 -8.91 -18.13 6.17
CA THR A 57 -8.30 -17.28 5.13
C THR A 57 -8.06 -15.83 5.56
N ALA A 58 -8.68 -15.37 6.65
CA ALA A 58 -8.77 -13.96 7.05
C ALA A 58 -9.55 -13.06 6.07
N ASP A 59 -10.48 -13.63 5.29
CA ASP A 59 -11.43 -12.88 4.46
C ASP A 59 -12.36 -12.02 5.34
N TYR A 60 -12.77 -10.86 4.85
CA TYR A 60 -13.62 -9.91 5.58
C TYR A 60 -15.05 -9.84 5.03
N HIS A 61 -16.02 -9.63 5.91
CA HIS A 61 -17.40 -9.35 5.51
C HIS A 61 -18.15 -8.46 6.52
N TRP A 62 -19.15 -7.73 6.04
CA TRP A 62 -20.01 -6.87 6.85
C TRP A 62 -21.41 -7.45 6.93
N ALA A 63 -21.80 -8.00 8.08
CA ALA A 63 -23.11 -8.60 8.28
C ALA A 63 -23.93 -7.84 9.34
N ALA A 64 -25.25 -7.84 9.17
CA ALA A 64 -26.17 -7.35 10.17
C ALA A 64 -26.34 -8.39 11.30
N PRO A 65 -26.68 -7.99 12.54
CA PRO A 65 -26.84 -8.92 13.67
C PRO A 65 -27.85 -10.06 13.47
N ARG A 66 -28.79 -9.91 12.52
CA ARG A 66 -29.75 -10.97 12.13
C ARG A 66 -29.13 -12.12 11.33
N ASP A 67 -28.00 -11.86 10.67
CA ASP A 67 -27.28 -12.78 9.79
C ASP A 67 -26.08 -13.42 10.53
N LEU A 68 -26.02 -13.22 11.86
CA LEU A 68 -24.99 -13.68 12.79
C LEU A 68 -25.61 -14.51 13.93
N SER A 69 -24.80 -15.34 14.55
CA SER A 69 -25.11 -16.05 15.79
C SER A 69 -23.83 -16.22 16.60
N HIS A 70 -23.88 -16.13 17.93
CA HIS A 70 -22.72 -16.47 18.76
C HIS A 70 -22.35 -17.94 18.55
N LEU A 71 -21.05 -18.22 18.46
CA LEU A 71 -20.52 -19.57 18.33
C LEU A 71 -19.78 -19.95 19.61
N SER A 72 -20.41 -20.77 20.45
CA SER A 72 -19.81 -21.23 21.70
C SER A 72 -18.77 -22.32 21.48
N THR A 73 -17.84 -22.49 22.44
CA THR A 73 -16.85 -23.58 22.42
C THR A 73 -17.53 -24.95 22.37
N ASP A 74 -18.62 -25.15 23.11
CA ASP A 74 -19.46 -26.36 23.03
C ASP A 74 -19.98 -26.64 21.63
N ASP A 75 -20.43 -25.62 20.89
CA ASP A 75 -20.96 -25.78 19.54
C ASP A 75 -19.86 -26.04 18.51
N ILE A 76 -18.66 -25.48 18.73
CA ILE A 76 -17.44 -25.83 17.98
C ILE A 76 -17.10 -27.30 18.20
N GLU A 77 -17.08 -27.78 19.45
CA GLU A 77 -16.73 -29.17 19.76
C GLU A 77 -17.79 -30.16 19.25
N LYS A 78 -19.09 -29.83 19.34
CA LYS A 78 -20.18 -30.61 18.68
C LYS A 78 -20.00 -30.69 17.16
N TYR A 79 -19.61 -29.59 16.51
CA TYR A 79 -19.35 -29.60 15.07
C TYR A 79 -18.11 -30.46 14.72
N LEU A 80 -17.01 -30.32 15.47
CA LEU A 80 -15.79 -31.07 15.25
C LEU A 80 -15.96 -32.58 15.53
N ALA A 81 -16.80 -32.97 16.49
CA ALA A 81 -17.12 -34.36 16.79
C ALA A 81 -18.03 -35.02 15.73
N SER A 82 -18.95 -34.25 15.14
CA SER A 82 -19.87 -34.74 14.10
C SER A 82 -19.26 -34.72 12.69
N SER A 83 -18.40 -33.76 12.39
CA SER A 83 -17.78 -33.58 11.07
C SER A 83 -16.53 -34.43 10.88
N LYS A 84 -16.68 -35.57 10.18
CA LYS A 84 -15.59 -36.51 9.87
C LYS A 84 -14.75 -36.15 8.63
N LYS A 85 -15.04 -35.03 7.95
CA LYS A 85 -14.37 -34.63 6.69
C LYS A 85 -13.46 -33.43 6.92
N SER A 86 -12.16 -33.58 6.64
CA SER A 86 -11.17 -32.51 6.68
C SER A 86 -11.30 -31.56 5.47
N ASN A 87 -12.34 -30.73 5.48
CA ASN A 87 -12.53 -29.61 4.56
C ASN A 87 -12.15 -28.28 5.24
N ASP A 88 -12.18 -27.19 4.49
CA ASP A 88 -11.81 -25.86 5.01
C ASP A 88 -12.76 -25.36 6.10
N LEU A 89 -14.02 -25.79 6.09
CA LEU A 89 -14.96 -25.53 7.19
C LEU A 89 -14.47 -26.20 8.49
N GLN A 90 -14.03 -27.47 8.46
CA GLN A 90 -13.46 -28.11 9.64
C GLN A 90 -12.15 -27.43 10.11
N LYS A 91 -11.31 -26.91 9.18
CA LYS A 91 -10.14 -26.09 9.54
C LYS A 91 -10.56 -24.78 10.23
N ALA A 92 -11.59 -24.12 9.70
CA ALA A 92 -12.14 -22.89 10.24
C ALA A 92 -12.66 -23.08 11.67
N TYR A 93 -13.41 -24.15 11.93
CA TYR A 93 -13.85 -24.53 13.28
C TYR A 93 -12.69 -24.91 14.23
N LYS A 94 -11.59 -25.49 13.72
CA LYS A 94 -10.39 -25.76 14.55
C LYS A 94 -9.70 -24.47 15.00
N LEU A 95 -9.56 -23.48 14.12
CA LEU A 95 -9.02 -22.16 14.49
C LEU A 95 -9.96 -21.38 15.41
N ALA A 96 -11.28 -21.47 15.19
CA ALA A 96 -12.27 -20.83 16.05
C ALA A 96 -12.24 -21.30 17.52
N ARG A 97 -11.58 -22.43 17.84
CA ARG A 97 -11.40 -22.95 19.21
C ARG A 97 -10.39 -22.14 20.04
N ASP A 98 -9.33 -21.64 19.42
CA ASP A 98 -8.45 -20.61 20.01
C ASP A 98 -8.26 -19.48 18.98
N PRO A 99 -9.23 -18.55 18.91
CA PRO A 99 -9.25 -17.54 17.88
C PRO A 99 -8.29 -16.39 18.18
N HIS A 100 -7.93 -16.15 19.45
CA HIS A 100 -7.28 -14.92 19.89
C HIS A 100 -5.83 -14.84 19.41
N THR A 101 -5.09 -15.94 19.53
CA THR A 101 -3.69 -16.03 19.08
C THR A 101 -3.58 -15.72 17.58
N TRP A 102 -4.33 -16.46 16.76
CA TRP A 102 -4.38 -16.25 15.32
C TRP A 102 -4.88 -14.85 14.94
N ASN A 103 -5.93 -14.35 15.61
CA ASN A 103 -6.50 -13.04 15.30
C ASN A 103 -5.53 -11.89 15.62
N ALA A 104 -4.71 -12.02 16.66
CA ALA A 104 -3.65 -11.08 16.99
C ALA A 104 -2.53 -11.07 15.92
N GLU A 105 -2.08 -12.25 15.47
CA GLU A 105 -1.10 -12.39 14.39
C GLU A 105 -1.61 -11.76 13.08
N GLN A 106 -2.86 -12.05 12.69
CA GLN A 106 -3.48 -11.44 11.52
C GLN A 106 -3.60 -9.91 11.66
N THR A 107 -3.98 -9.40 12.83
CA THR A 107 -4.04 -7.96 13.09
C THR A 107 -2.67 -7.29 13.01
N GLN A 108 -1.61 -7.94 13.51
CA GLN A 108 -0.26 -7.41 13.36
C GLN A 108 0.17 -7.37 11.89
N ALA A 109 -0.07 -8.44 11.13
CA ALA A 109 0.23 -8.50 9.70
C ALA A 109 -0.50 -7.41 8.89
N VAL A 110 -1.76 -7.12 9.24
CA VAL A 110 -2.53 -6.00 8.65
C VAL A 110 -1.89 -4.65 8.96
N ARG A 111 -1.52 -4.41 10.23
CA ARG A 111 -0.88 -3.15 10.65
C ARG A 111 0.49 -2.96 10.01
N ASP A 112 1.30 -3.99 9.93
CA ASP A 112 2.62 -3.96 9.27
C ASP A 112 2.47 -3.69 7.76
N HIS A 113 1.43 -4.24 7.12
CA HIS A 113 1.12 -3.98 5.71
C HIS A 113 0.67 -2.55 5.48
N ASP A 114 -0.34 -2.06 6.22
CA ASP A 114 -0.84 -0.68 6.12
C ASP A 114 0.29 0.32 6.45
N ALA A 115 1.14 0.05 7.45
CA ALA A 115 2.30 0.88 7.79
C ALA A 115 3.39 0.86 6.70
N ALA A 116 3.64 -0.29 6.05
CA ALA A 116 4.56 -0.37 4.92
C ALA A 116 4.04 0.37 3.68
N LEU A 117 2.72 0.38 3.45
CA LEU A 117 2.09 1.23 2.44
C LEU A 117 2.17 2.72 2.84
N ALA A 118 2.03 3.04 4.13
CA ALA A 118 2.16 4.39 4.64
C ALA A 118 3.59 4.95 4.53
N ASP A 119 4.67 4.21 4.84
CA ASP A 119 6.07 4.66 4.57
C ASP A 119 6.27 4.95 3.07
N VAL A 120 5.62 4.20 2.18
CA VAL A 120 5.68 4.42 0.73
C VAL A 120 4.88 5.66 0.29
N SER A 121 3.69 5.90 0.86
CA SER A 121 2.88 7.10 0.59
C SER A 121 3.53 8.35 1.18
N HIS A 122 3.91 8.33 2.46
CA HIS A 122 4.49 9.48 3.13
C HIS A 122 5.85 9.85 2.54
N ASN A 123 6.66 8.88 2.12
CA ASN A 123 7.89 9.17 1.39
C ASN A 123 7.68 9.59 -0.09
N ALA A 124 6.44 9.57 -0.59
CA ALA A 124 6.03 10.24 -1.82
C ALA A 124 5.40 11.63 -1.56
N GLU A 125 4.74 11.83 -0.41
CA GLU A 125 4.09 13.08 -0.01
C GLU A 125 5.07 14.10 0.61
N ASP A 126 6.10 13.65 1.32
CA ASP A 126 7.20 14.46 1.87
C ASP A 126 8.02 15.17 0.77
N ASN A 127 8.04 14.63 -0.45
CA ASN A 127 8.59 15.30 -1.63
C ASN A 127 7.54 16.08 -2.46
N ASN A 128 6.32 16.22 -1.95
CA ASN A 128 5.23 16.96 -2.61
C ASN A 128 4.71 18.14 -1.76
N GLN A 129 5.29 18.38 -0.57
CA GLN A 129 4.98 19.53 0.28
C GLN A 129 5.98 20.69 0.11
N SER A 130 6.30 21.04 -1.14
CA SER A 130 6.99 22.30 -1.48
C SER A 130 6.30 23.07 -2.61
N SER A 131 4.96 23.00 -2.63
CA SER A 131 4.11 23.91 -3.42
C SER A 131 2.69 23.96 -2.83
N ASP A 132 2.43 24.90 -1.92
CA ASP A 132 1.34 25.89 -2.03
C ASP A 132 1.15 26.65 -0.69
N THR A 133 1.95 27.70 -0.51
CA THR A 133 1.75 28.83 0.42
C THR A 133 2.61 29.97 -0.14
N GLU A 134 2.21 31.23 -0.22
CA GLU A 134 0.96 31.88 0.18
C GLU A 134 0.78 33.14 -0.72
N SER A 135 -0.45 33.51 -1.09
CA SER A 135 -0.76 34.89 -1.48
C SER A 135 -2.23 35.25 -1.24
N SER A 136 -2.58 35.35 0.04
CA SER A 136 -3.83 36.00 0.48
C SER A 136 -3.61 37.50 0.68
N LYS A 137 -4.42 38.38 0.04
CA LYS A 137 -5.04 39.58 0.67
C LYS A 137 -5.97 40.36 -0.29
N PRO A 138 -6.89 41.22 0.20
CA PRO A 138 -8.31 40.93 -0.03
C PRO A 138 -9.14 42.15 -0.46
N LYS A 139 -10.44 41.93 -0.78
CA LYS A 139 -11.50 42.85 -0.32
C LYS A 139 -12.91 42.26 -0.38
N ARG A 140 -13.69 42.60 0.65
CA ARG A 140 -15.13 42.32 0.79
C ARG A 140 -15.92 43.20 -0.20
N LYS A 141 -17.11 42.74 -0.65
CA LYS A 141 -18.43 43.32 -0.27
C LYS A 141 -19.55 43.13 -1.32
N ARG A 142 -20.57 42.36 -0.92
CA ARG A 142 -22.02 42.47 -1.24
C ARG A 142 -22.58 42.13 -2.64
N THR A 143 -23.50 41.16 -2.59
CA THR A 143 -24.89 41.13 -3.11
C THR A 143 -25.23 40.93 -4.59
N SER A 144 -26.23 40.04 -4.75
CA SER A 144 -27.39 40.06 -5.66
C SER A 144 -27.25 39.71 -7.14
N GLN A 145 -27.85 38.55 -7.45
CA GLN A 145 -28.85 38.28 -8.49
C GLN A 145 -28.48 38.30 -9.99
N ALA A 146 -28.72 37.11 -10.56
CA ALA A 146 -29.58 36.86 -11.72
C ALA A 146 -29.07 37.02 -13.17
N ALA A 147 -29.44 35.98 -13.94
CA ALA A 147 -29.92 36.03 -15.33
C ALA A 147 -28.94 36.09 -16.53
N THR A 148 -28.89 34.93 -17.21
CA THR A 148 -29.17 34.75 -18.65
C THR A 148 -28.11 34.93 -19.75
N ARG A 149 -28.03 33.85 -20.57
CA ARG A 149 -28.01 33.80 -22.05
C ARG A 149 -26.72 34.07 -22.87
N LYS A 150 -26.18 32.95 -23.37
CA LYS A 150 -25.98 32.59 -24.81
C LYS A 150 -24.95 33.33 -25.70
N LYS A 151 -24.05 32.50 -26.27
CA LYS A 151 -23.78 32.23 -27.72
C LYS A 151 -22.47 32.77 -28.38
N ARG A 152 -21.73 31.81 -28.99
CA ARG A 152 -20.89 31.90 -30.24
C ARG A 152 -19.68 32.88 -30.19
N LYS A 153 -18.61 32.84 -31.00
CA LYS A 153 -18.03 31.98 -32.09
C LYS A 153 -16.48 32.29 -32.10
N GLU A 154 -15.54 31.66 -32.81
CA GLU A 154 -15.50 30.64 -33.88
C GLU A 154 -14.36 29.62 -33.62
N SER A 155 -13.36 29.47 -34.52
CA SER A 155 -12.14 28.62 -34.42
C SER A 155 -11.03 29.16 -35.39
N PRO A 156 -10.03 28.37 -35.88
CA PRO A 156 -8.57 28.52 -35.66
C PRO A 156 -7.83 29.04 -36.95
N PRO A 157 -6.50 28.87 -37.24
CA PRO A 157 -5.44 28.06 -36.60
C PRO A 157 -3.96 28.60 -36.61
N ALA A 158 -3.04 27.72 -36.17
CA ALA A 158 -1.65 27.51 -36.61
C ALA A 158 -0.51 28.51 -36.26
N SER A 159 0.45 28.04 -35.45
CA SER A 159 1.84 27.77 -35.90
C SER A 159 2.60 26.89 -34.90
N GLN A 160 3.56 26.11 -35.42
CA GLN A 160 4.45 25.23 -34.65
C GLN A 160 5.65 26.01 -34.10
N ALA A 161 6.13 25.67 -32.90
CA ALA A 161 7.49 25.91 -32.45
C ALA A 161 7.89 24.84 -31.43
N GLN A 162 9.15 24.43 -31.45
CA GLN A 162 9.68 23.31 -30.64
C GLN A 162 9.85 23.70 -29.17
N GLU A 163 9.48 22.81 -28.25
CA GLU A 163 9.92 22.88 -26.84
C GLU A 163 11.17 22.00 -26.67
N GLU A 164 12.34 22.64 -26.57
CA GLU A 164 13.47 22.06 -25.84
C GLU A 164 13.27 22.37 -24.35
N PRO A 165 13.41 21.39 -23.43
CA PRO A 165 13.26 21.63 -22.01
C PRO A 165 14.49 22.38 -21.48
N LYS A 166 14.35 23.69 -21.30
CA LYS A 166 15.38 24.55 -20.72
C LYS A 166 15.60 24.15 -19.26
N GLU A 167 16.79 23.64 -18.94
CA GLU A 167 17.27 23.56 -17.56
C GLU A 167 17.32 24.98 -16.97
N GLU A 168 16.49 25.25 -15.97
CA GLU A 168 16.67 26.38 -15.07
C GLU A 168 16.58 25.88 -13.62
N SER A 169 17.77 25.61 -13.09
CA SER A 169 18.06 25.36 -11.69
C SER A 169 17.32 26.35 -10.77
N ARG A 170 16.55 25.81 -9.82
CA ARG A 170 16.16 26.51 -8.60
C ARG A 170 16.77 25.78 -7.42
N GLU A 171 17.75 26.44 -6.80
CA GLU A 171 18.26 26.07 -5.48
C GLU A 171 17.24 26.41 -4.38
N GLU A 172 17.59 26.03 -3.14
CA GLU A 172 16.85 26.27 -1.89
C GLU A 172 15.59 25.38 -1.74
N THR A 173 15.58 24.33 -0.91
CA THR A 173 16.31 24.11 0.34
C THR A 173 16.94 22.72 0.38
N GLU A 174 18.26 22.64 0.42
CA GLU A 174 18.99 21.36 0.45
C GLU A 174 20.02 21.35 1.57
N GLU A 175 19.97 20.33 2.43
CA GLU A 175 21.22 19.78 2.98
C GLU A 175 22.08 19.32 1.79
N PRO A 176 23.42 19.51 1.80
CA PRO A 176 24.26 19.26 0.64
C PRO A 176 24.38 17.75 0.33
N LEU A 177 23.37 17.21 -0.34
CA LEU A 177 23.35 15.85 -0.88
C LEU A 177 24.11 15.83 -2.20
N ASP A 178 25.08 14.92 -2.31
CA ASP A 178 25.87 14.74 -3.52
C ASP A 178 25.03 14.66 -4.81
N PRO A 179 25.52 15.21 -5.93
CA PRO A 179 24.81 15.14 -7.22
C PRO A 179 24.54 13.70 -7.68
N ALA A 180 25.36 12.74 -7.21
CA ALA A 180 25.13 11.30 -7.33
C ALA A 180 23.83 10.85 -6.62
N THR A 181 23.67 11.23 -5.34
CA THR A 181 22.51 10.89 -4.51
C THR A 181 21.20 11.43 -5.12
N LYS A 182 21.24 12.62 -5.71
CA LYS A 182 20.09 13.22 -6.42
C LYS A 182 19.66 12.38 -7.64
N LYS A 183 20.62 11.96 -8.48
CA LYS A 183 20.33 11.08 -9.65
C LYS A 183 19.72 9.75 -9.23
N VAL A 184 20.24 9.12 -8.17
CA VAL A 184 19.67 7.88 -7.61
C VAL A 184 18.24 8.10 -7.09
N ARG A 185 17.96 9.25 -6.47
CA ARG A 185 16.61 9.64 -6.03
C ARG A 185 15.65 9.83 -7.23
N GLU A 186 16.08 10.46 -8.32
CA GLU A 186 15.29 10.57 -9.54
C GLU A 186 14.96 9.21 -10.18
N TRP A 187 15.96 8.33 -10.32
CA TRP A 187 15.75 6.99 -10.88
C TRP A 187 14.77 6.20 -10.02
N ARG A 188 14.89 6.28 -8.69
CA ARG A 188 13.90 5.70 -7.78
C ARG A 188 12.49 6.24 -8.07
N HIS A 189 12.32 7.55 -8.20
CA HIS A 189 11.00 8.15 -8.41
C HIS A 189 10.39 7.72 -9.76
N LYS A 190 11.19 7.65 -10.83
CA LYS A 190 10.77 7.14 -12.14
C LYS A 190 10.27 5.69 -12.06
N LEU A 191 11.08 4.81 -11.45
CA LEU A 191 10.73 3.40 -11.26
C LEU A 191 9.51 3.20 -10.36
N GLN A 192 9.43 3.93 -9.22
CA GLN A 192 8.30 3.83 -8.32
C GLN A 192 7.00 4.30 -9.00
N ARG A 193 7.04 5.36 -9.82
CA ARG A 193 5.85 5.82 -10.55
C ARG A 193 5.42 4.82 -11.63
N ALA A 194 6.36 4.22 -12.35
CA ALA A 194 6.03 3.31 -13.45
C ALA A 194 5.53 1.93 -12.98
N PHE A 195 6.12 1.36 -11.92
CA PHE A 195 5.83 -0.01 -11.48
C PHE A 195 4.99 -0.10 -10.19
N LEU A 196 4.95 0.95 -9.36
CA LEU A 196 4.32 0.95 -8.04
C LEU A 196 3.34 2.13 -7.88
N SER A 197 2.68 2.53 -8.98
CA SER A 197 1.63 3.54 -8.96
C SER A 197 0.45 3.15 -8.06
N LYS A 198 -0.17 4.14 -7.43
CA LYS A 198 -1.27 3.96 -6.45
C LYS A 198 -2.49 3.23 -7.03
N ASP A 199 -2.70 3.35 -8.33
CA ASP A 199 -3.81 2.72 -9.07
C ASP A 199 -3.50 1.28 -9.52
N GLY A 200 -2.28 0.76 -9.28
CA GLY A 200 -1.84 -0.59 -9.68
C GLY A 200 -1.66 -0.81 -11.19
N VAL A 201 -2.02 0.15 -12.03
CA VAL A 201 -1.91 0.05 -13.50
C VAL A 201 -0.47 0.33 -13.95
N ILE A 202 0.24 -0.72 -14.36
CA ILE A 202 1.56 -0.61 -15.01
C ILE A 202 1.33 -0.36 -16.51
N LYS A 203 1.88 0.75 -17.02
CA LYS A 203 1.66 1.20 -18.40
C LYS A 203 2.72 0.65 -19.36
N ALA A 204 2.28 -0.11 -20.36
CA ALA A 204 3.16 -0.68 -21.39
C ALA A 204 3.90 0.39 -22.23
N GLU A 205 3.38 1.62 -22.31
CA GLU A 205 4.02 2.78 -22.96
C GLU A 205 5.23 3.32 -22.17
N ASP A 206 5.22 3.25 -20.83
CA ASP A 206 6.30 3.77 -19.98
C ASP A 206 7.49 2.80 -19.86
N MET A 207 7.32 1.54 -20.28
CA MET A 207 8.30 0.45 -20.10
C MET A 207 9.61 0.71 -20.85
N ASP A 208 9.56 1.24 -22.06
CA ASP A 208 10.77 1.54 -22.85
C ASP A 208 11.64 2.61 -22.15
N ALA A 209 11.01 3.60 -21.53
CA ALA A 209 11.70 4.60 -20.69
C ALA A 209 12.22 4.00 -19.36
N GLN A 210 11.52 3.00 -18.81
CA GLN A 210 12.01 2.27 -17.64
C GLN A 210 13.21 1.39 -17.97
N ASN A 211 13.23 0.74 -19.14
CA ASN A 211 14.39 -0.03 -19.59
C ASN A 211 15.65 0.84 -19.65
N SER A 212 15.57 2.03 -20.25
CA SER A 212 16.67 3.01 -20.24
C SER A 212 17.08 3.42 -18.82
N THR A 213 16.11 3.60 -17.91
CA THR A 213 16.39 3.92 -16.50
C THR A 213 17.11 2.76 -15.78
N PHE A 214 16.72 1.51 -16.04
CA PHE A 214 17.41 0.32 -15.52
C PHE A 214 18.83 0.18 -16.09
N GLN A 215 19.06 0.46 -17.38
CA GLN A 215 20.39 0.39 -17.99
C GLN A 215 21.37 1.35 -17.30
N VAL A 216 20.95 2.60 -17.09
CA VAL A 216 21.77 3.61 -16.39
C VAL A 216 22.03 3.20 -14.93
N LEU A 217 21.03 2.61 -14.25
CA LEU A 217 21.19 2.08 -12.88
C LEU A 217 22.15 0.88 -12.78
N GLU A 218 22.21 0.04 -13.80
CA GLU A 218 23.12 -1.13 -13.87
C GLU A 218 24.56 -0.71 -14.15
N GLU A 219 24.74 0.24 -15.06
CA GLU A 219 26.03 0.86 -15.38
C GLU A 219 26.58 1.70 -14.23
N TYR A 220 25.70 2.30 -13.40
CA TYR A 220 26.08 3.03 -12.21
C TYR A 220 26.72 2.12 -11.14
N LYS A 221 28.05 2.04 -11.14
CA LYS A 221 28.85 1.20 -10.25
C LYS A 221 29.18 1.86 -8.90
N GLU A 222 29.12 3.19 -8.81
CA GLU A 222 29.49 3.98 -7.63
C GLU A 222 28.33 4.16 -6.62
N MET A 223 27.55 3.10 -6.41
CA MET A 223 26.39 3.12 -5.52
C MET A 223 26.85 2.94 -4.05
N THR A 224 26.82 4.01 -3.25
CA THR A 224 27.28 3.93 -1.84
C THR A 224 26.22 3.32 -0.91
N PRO A 225 26.62 2.71 0.22
CA PRO A 225 25.68 2.22 1.23
C PRO A 225 24.84 3.36 1.85
N GLU A 226 25.37 4.58 2.03
CA GLU A 226 24.55 5.71 2.47
C GLU A 226 23.50 6.09 1.43
N GLN A 227 23.87 6.18 0.14
CA GLN A 227 22.92 6.47 -0.94
C GLN A 227 21.78 5.45 -1.00
N LEU A 228 22.08 4.17 -0.81
CA LEU A 228 21.07 3.10 -0.76
C LEU A 228 20.14 3.24 0.46
N LYS A 229 20.68 3.60 1.63
CA LYS A 229 19.91 3.85 2.86
C LYS A 229 19.01 5.10 2.73
N VAL A 230 19.58 6.23 2.30
CA VAL A 230 18.92 7.54 2.18
C VAL A 230 17.84 7.52 1.09
N THR A 231 18.19 7.10 -0.12
CA THR A 231 17.22 7.11 -1.23
C THR A 231 16.16 6.02 -1.08
N LYS A 232 16.43 4.93 -0.35
CA LYS A 232 15.60 3.71 -0.28
C LYS A 232 15.36 3.02 -1.63
N ILE A 233 16.18 3.27 -2.68
CA ILE A 233 15.98 2.69 -4.02
C ILE A 233 15.97 1.15 -4.03
N GLY A 234 16.76 0.50 -3.18
CA GLY A 234 16.77 -0.96 -3.04
C GLY A 234 15.43 -1.55 -2.59
N LYS A 235 14.61 -0.81 -1.83
CA LYS A 235 13.25 -1.23 -1.48
C LYS A 235 12.32 -1.26 -2.70
N VAL A 236 12.47 -0.28 -3.61
CA VAL A 236 11.68 -0.19 -4.85
C VAL A 236 12.04 -1.34 -5.80
N ILE A 237 13.33 -1.57 -6.03
CA ILE A 237 13.82 -2.70 -6.83
C ILE A 237 13.35 -4.06 -6.27
N LYS A 238 13.41 -4.27 -4.95
CA LYS A 238 12.87 -5.48 -4.31
C LYS A 238 11.37 -5.65 -4.56
N ARG A 239 10.58 -4.58 -4.52
CA ARG A 239 9.14 -4.62 -4.83
C ARG A 239 8.88 -4.94 -6.30
N ILE A 240 9.67 -4.40 -7.24
CA ILE A 240 9.54 -4.70 -8.68
C ILE A 240 9.78 -6.19 -8.96
N HIS A 241 10.82 -6.78 -8.38
CA HIS A 241 11.08 -8.24 -8.50
C HIS A 241 9.90 -9.10 -7.99
N GLN A 242 9.16 -8.61 -7.00
CA GLN A 242 8.02 -9.28 -6.37
C GLN A 242 6.68 -9.09 -7.10
N LEU A 243 6.58 -8.21 -8.11
CA LEU A 243 5.35 -8.01 -8.86
C LEU A 243 4.97 -9.30 -9.62
N PRO A 244 3.71 -9.76 -9.58
CA PRO A 244 3.31 -11.01 -10.22
C PRO A 244 3.26 -10.91 -11.75
N ASP A 245 2.89 -9.74 -12.26
CA ASP A 245 2.73 -9.42 -13.69
C ASP A 245 3.39 -8.06 -13.98
N ILE A 246 4.16 -7.98 -15.07
CA ILE A 246 4.82 -6.76 -15.56
C ILE A 246 4.73 -6.73 -17.09
N PRO A 247 4.12 -5.70 -17.71
CA PRO A 247 4.09 -5.55 -19.15
C PRO A 247 5.50 -5.50 -19.77
N LYS A 248 5.71 -6.23 -20.87
CA LYS A 248 6.99 -6.35 -21.59
C LYS A 248 8.17 -6.93 -20.77
N ASP A 249 7.92 -7.63 -19.66
CA ASP A 249 8.98 -8.29 -18.89
C ASP A 249 9.74 -9.35 -19.72
N ASP A 250 9.06 -10.05 -20.62
CA ASP A 250 9.67 -10.99 -21.58
C ASP A 250 10.74 -10.35 -22.49
N GLN A 251 10.67 -9.04 -22.71
CA GLN A 251 11.56 -8.27 -23.60
C GLN A 251 12.67 -7.55 -22.83
N TYR A 252 12.38 -7.06 -21.63
CA TYR A 252 13.28 -6.18 -20.87
C TYR A 252 13.79 -6.76 -19.55
N HIS A 253 13.28 -7.95 -19.16
CA HIS A 253 13.69 -8.74 -18.00
C HIS A 253 13.77 -7.93 -16.70
N PHE A 254 12.77 -7.06 -16.46
CA PHE A 254 12.73 -6.17 -15.30
C PHE A 254 12.79 -6.96 -13.99
N ARG A 255 12.17 -8.14 -13.91
CA ARG A 255 12.20 -8.98 -12.71
C ARG A 255 13.59 -9.54 -12.43
N ASP A 256 14.26 -10.11 -13.42
CA ASP A 256 15.60 -10.68 -13.27
C ASP A 256 16.64 -9.59 -12.97
N ARG A 257 16.60 -8.49 -13.72
CA ARG A 257 17.47 -7.31 -13.52
C ARG A 257 17.27 -6.71 -12.13
N SER A 258 16.03 -6.62 -11.67
CA SER A 258 15.72 -6.21 -10.29
C SER A 258 16.30 -7.18 -9.26
N GLY A 259 16.26 -8.49 -9.52
CA GLY A 259 16.90 -9.49 -8.66
C GLY A 259 18.42 -9.33 -8.57
N VAL A 260 19.08 -9.11 -9.71
CA VAL A 260 20.54 -8.87 -9.77
C VAL A 260 20.92 -7.59 -9.03
N LEU A 261 20.20 -6.48 -9.25
CA LEU A 261 20.42 -5.20 -8.55
C LEU A 261 20.16 -5.33 -7.03
N MET A 262 19.08 -6.03 -6.63
CA MET A 262 18.78 -6.30 -5.22
C MET A 262 19.91 -7.06 -4.53
N ASN A 263 20.45 -8.10 -5.17
CA ASN A 263 21.56 -8.89 -4.61
C ASN A 263 22.85 -8.07 -4.52
N LYS A 264 23.20 -7.31 -5.58
CA LYS A 264 24.37 -6.42 -5.61
C LYS A 264 24.32 -5.38 -4.50
N TRP A 265 23.19 -4.69 -4.32
CA TRP A 265 23.02 -3.66 -3.31
C TRP A 265 22.85 -4.22 -1.90
N GLY A 266 22.24 -5.40 -1.76
CA GLY A 266 22.21 -6.16 -0.50
C GLY A 266 23.62 -6.47 -0.01
N ALA A 267 24.51 -6.94 -0.89
CA ALA A 267 25.91 -7.18 -0.55
C ALA A 267 26.65 -5.90 -0.12
N ILE A 268 26.43 -4.77 -0.80
CA ILE A 268 27.01 -3.46 -0.42
C ILE A 268 26.55 -3.03 0.98
N LEU A 269 25.26 -3.17 1.28
CA LEU A 269 24.71 -2.84 2.60
C LEU A 269 25.25 -3.78 3.71
N SER A 270 25.34 -5.09 3.44
CA SER A 270 25.89 -6.07 4.39
C SER A 270 27.39 -5.90 4.64
N ALA A 271 28.16 -5.52 3.61
CA ALA A 271 29.56 -5.18 3.75
C ALA A 271 29.72 -3.93 4.65
N ALA A 272 28.95 -2.87 4.41
CA ALA A 272 29.00 -1.64 5.20
C ALA A 272 28.65 -1.84 6.68
N THR A 273 27.68 -2.72 7.01
CA THR A 273 27.36 -3.09 8.41
C THR A 273 28.41 -3.98 9.07
N SER A 274 29.35 -4.54 8.30
CA SER A 274 30.45 -5.36 8.82
C SER A 274 31.74 -4.56 9.03
N THR A 275 31.76 -3.27 8.63
CA THR A 275 32.95 -2.41 8.64
C THR A 275 32.90 -1.25 9.62
N GLU A 276 31.87 -1.13 10.46
CA GLU A 276 31.91 -0.19 11.60
C GLU A 276 32.87 -0.74 12.67
N PRO A 277 34.01 -0.07 12.94
CA PRO A 277 34.90 -0.49 14.01
C PRO A 277 34.28 -0.12 15.36
N THR A 278 34.34 -1.06 16.31
CA THR A 278 34.00 -0.81 17.72
C THR A 278 35.07 0.06 18.39
N ASP A 279 35.06 1.36 18.11
CA ASP A 279 35.81 2.34 18.91
C ASP A 279 35.02 2.62 20.21
N GLY A 280 35.48 2.01 21.30
CA GLY A 280 34.65 1.87 22.49
C GLY A 280 35.39 1.31 23.71
N SER A 281 36.28 2.13 24.27
CA SER A 281 36.78 2.06 25.66
C SER A 281 37.78 0.96 26.03
N ALA A 282 39.03 1.37 26.26
CA ALA A 282 39.93 0.76 27.24
C ALA A 282 40.65 1.89 28.02
N SER A 283 40.72 1.75 29.35
CA SER A 283 41.05 2.82 30.31
C SER A 283 42.51 3.28 30.30
N GLN A 284 42.70 4.55 30.69
CA GLN A 284 43.65 4.94 31.75
C GLN A 284 43.00 5.98 32.69
#